data_AF-A0A848WSI5-F1
#
_entry.id   AF-A0A848WSI5-F1
#
_cell.length_a   1.000
_cell.length_b   1.000
_cell.length_c   1.000
_cell.angle_alpha   90.00
_cell.angle_beta   90.00
_cell.angle_gamma   90.00
#
_symmetry.space_group_name_H-M   'P 1'
#
loop_
_entity.id
_entity.type
_entity.pdbx_description
1 polymer ?
#
loop_
_entity_poly.entity_id
_entity_poly.type
_entity_poly.pdbx_seq_one_letter_code
_entity_poly.pdbx_strand_id
1 'polypeptide(L)' 'MKRSKNYGSKHLNGKELDVAEVQIKSDGKSIALKIPDLKPTWGMSIQMKLKSPDGEEFERLIHNSIFELGE' A
#
# COMPACT_ATOMS: atom_id res chain seq x y z
N MET A 1 11.00 33.82 15.18
CA MET A 1 10.45 32.71 14.37
C MET A 1 10.02 31.57 15.29
N LYS A 2 8.73 31.45 15.63
CA LYS A 2 8.23 30.34 16.46
C LYS A 2 8.06 29.10 15.57
N ARG A 3 9.01 28.17 15.61
CA ARG A 3 8.79 26.81 15.07
C ARG A 3 7.85 26.09 16.04
N SER A 4 6.59 25.86 15.65
CA SER A 4 5.67 25.06 16.46
C SER A 4 6.19 23.64 16.55
N LYS A 5 6.34 23.13 17.78
CA LYS A 5 6.87 21.80 18.14
C LYS A 5 5.98 20.63 17.67
N ASN A 6 4.81 20.91 17.09
CA ASN A 6 3.86 19.93 16.58
C ASN A 6 4.04 19.72 15.07
N TYR A 7 5.27 19.40 14.65
CA TYR A 7 5.49 18.92 13.29
C TYR A 7 5.13 17.44 13.22
N GLY A 8 4.09 17.13 12.45
CA GLY A 8 3.44 15.81 12.42
C GLY A 8 1.98 15.94 12.81
N SER A 9 1.15 16.38 11.87
CA SER A 9 -0.31 16.23 11.99
C SER A 9 -0.61 14.75 12.22
N LYS A 10 -1.48 14.43 13.19
CA LYS A 10 -1.98 13.06 13.34
C LYS A 10 -2.52 12.62 11.98
N HIS A 11 -2.21 11.39 11.56
CA HIS A 11 -2.79 10.77 10.37
C HIS A 11 -4.27 10.47 10.62
N LEU A 12 -5.06 11.54 10.69
CA LEU A 12 -6.50 11.50 10.73
C LEU A 12 -6.91 11.22 9.28
N ASN A 13 -7.68 10.16 9.03
CA ASN A 13 -8.19 9.70 7.71
C ASN A 13 -7.46 8.50 7.06
N GLY A 14 -6.62 7.76 7.79
CA GLY A 14 -6.21 6.43 7.33
C GLY A 14 -7.43 5.50 7.28
N LYS A 15 -7.75 4.98 6.09
CA LYS A 15 -8.78 3.95 5.88
C LYS A 15 -8.09 2.70 5.35
N GLU A 16 -8.30 1.56 6.00
CA GLU A 16 -7.92 0.26 5.44
C GLU A 16 -8.88 -0.09 4.29
N LEU A 17 -8.32 -0.56 3.18
CA LEU A 17 -9.08 -0.96 2.00
C LEU A 17 -9.07 -2.49 1.89
N ASP A 18 -10.24 -3.07 1.62
CA ASP A 18 -10.38 -4.50 1.41
C ASP A 18 -9.79 -4.93 0.06
N VAL A 19 -8.92 -5.94 0.10
CA VAL A 19 -8.38 -6.59 -1.09
C VAL A 19 -9.32 -7.73 -1.46
N ALA A 20 -10.09 -7.56 -2.53
CA ALA A 20 -11.05 -8.54 -3.01
C ALA A 20 -10.38 -9.75 -3.65
N GLU A 21 -9.21 -9.57 -4.27
CA GLU A 21 -8.49 -10.64 -4.96
C GLU A 21 -6.99 -10.36 -5.00
N VAL A 22 -6.19 -11.43 -4.93
CA VAL A 22 -4.73 -11.40 -5.05
C VAL A 22 -4.31 -12.46 -6.07
N GLN A 23 -3.59 -12.05 -7.12
CA GLN A 23 -3.04 -12.96 -8.11
C GLN A 23 -1.53 -12.76 -8.23
N ILE A 24 -0.76 -13.84 -8.09
CA ILE A 24 0.66 -13.85 -8.43
C ILE A 24 0.76 -14.10 -9.93
N LYS A 25 1.45 -13.22 -10.67
CA LYS A 25 1.63 -13.39 -12.11
C LYS A 25 2.63 -14.51 -12.40
N SER A 26 2.62 -14.99 -13.65
CA SER A 26 3.49 -16.06 -14.13
C SER A 26 4.99 -15.77 -14.03
N ASP A 27 5.39 -14.51 -13.87
CA ASP A 27 6.78 -14.10 -13.65
C ASP A 27 7.30 -14.39 -12.23
N GLY A 28 6.42 -14.77 -11.30
CA GLY A 28 6.75 -15.05 -9.89
C GLY A 28 7.23 -13.83 -9.11
N LYS A 29 7.12 -12.62 -9.67
CA LYS A 29 7.65 -11.37 -9.10
C LYS A 29 6.62 -10.25 -9.05
N SER A 30 5.55 -10.38 -9.83
CA SER A 30 4.46 -9.40 -9.88
C SER A 30 3.22 -9.94 -9.17
N ILE A 31 2.61 -9.08 -8.35
CA ILE A 31 1.35 -9.35 -7.68
C ILE A 31 0.32 -8.35 -8.20
N ALA A 32 -0.83 -8.84 -8.65
CA ALA A 32 -1.99 -8.03 -8.98
C ALA A 32 -2.99 -8.09 -7.82
N LEU A 33 -3.40 -6.91 -7.33
CA LEU A 33 -4.41 -6.75 -6.28
C LEU A 33 -5.67 -6.17 -6.89
N LYS A 34 -6.82 -6.76 -6.60
CA LYS A 34 -8.13 -6.18 -6.93
C LYS A 34 -8.70 -5.50 -5.69
N ILE A 35 -8.80 -4.18 -5.73
CA ILE A 35 -9.29 -3.35 -4.63
C ILE A 35 -10.43 -2.49 -5.20
N PRO A 36 -11.70 -2.94 -5.11
CA PRO A 36 -12.84 -2.26 -5.75
C PRO A 36 -13.03 -0.81 -5.30
N ASP A 37 -12.70 -0.53 -4.04
CA ASP A 37 -12.84 0.79 -3.43
C ASP A 37 -11.60 1.69 -3.58
N LEU A 38 -10.62 1.28 -4.40
CA LEU A 38 -9.42 2.06 -4.64
C LEU A 38 -9.76 3.37 -5.36
N LYS A 39 -9.22 4.47 -4.84
CA LYS A 39 -9.42 5.81 -5.39
C LYS A 39 -8.10 6.57 -5.40
N PRO A 40 -7.97 7.62 -6.24
CA PRO A 40 -6.86 8.54 -6.14
C PRO A 40 -6.65 9.04 -4.71
N THR A 41 -5.44 8.94 -4.21
CA THR A 41 -5.03 9.34 -2.86
C THR A 41 -3.59 9.83 -2.87
N TRP A 42 -3.31 10.90 -2.13
CA TRP A 42 -1.97 11.45 -2.06
C TRP A 42 -1.07 10.72 -1.06
N GLY A 43 -1.63 9.84 -0.25
CA GLY A 43 -0.90 8.99 0.67
C GLY A 43 -1.59 7.66 0.85
N MET A 44 -0.87 6.60 0.53
CA MET A 44 -1.24 5.21 0.78
C MET A 44 0.00 4.45 1.24
N SER A 45 -0.23 3.41 2.02
CA SER A 45 0.78 2.39 2.28
C SER A 45 0.20 1.01 1.99
N ILE A 46 1.01 0.12 1.43
CA ILE A 46 0.67 -1.28 1.24
C ILE A 46 1.65 -2.09 2.08
N GLN A 47 1.13 -2.78 3.10
CA GLN A 47 1.89 -3.72 3.91
C GLN A 47 1.66 -5.14 3.38
N MET A 48 2.74 -5.88 3.18
CA MET A 48 2.72 -7.22 2.61
C MET A 48 3.54 -8.15 3.48
N LYS A 49 2.98 -9.31 3.82
CA LYS A 49 3.71 -10.45 4.38
C LYS A 49 3.75 -11.51 3.29
N LEU A 50 4.95 -11.82 2.82
CA LEU A 50 5.17 -12.67 1.66
C LEU A 50 6.03 -13.87 2.07
N LYS A 51 5.94 -14.93 1.28
CA LYS A 51 6.75 -16.15 1.44
C LYS A 51 7.52 -16.40 0.15
N SER A 52 8.83 -16.61 0.27
CA SER A 52 9.69 -16.97 -0.86
C SER A 52 9.40 -18.42 -1.31
N PRO A 53 9.81 -18.80 -2.53
CA PRO A 53 9.76 -20.20 -2.97
C PRO A 53 10.50 -21.16 -2.04
N ASP A 54 11.57 -20.69 -1.40
CA ASP A 54 12.38 -21.46 -0.44
C ASP A 54 11.71 -21.53 0.96
N GLY A 55 10.56 -20.88 1.13
CA GLY A 55 9.75 -20.92 2.34
C GLY A 55 10.08 -19.84 3.37
N GLU A 56 10.98 -18.91 3.06
CA GLU A 56 11.33 -17.79 3.93
C GLU A 56 10.22 -16.74 3.93
N GLU A 57 9.74 -16.36 5.12
CA GLU A 57 8.76 -15.30 5.28
C GLU A 57 9.45 -13.94 5.40
N PHE A 58 8.94 -12.94 4.69
CA PHE A 58 9.45 -11.58 4.76
C PHE A 58 8.34 -10.55 4.66
N GLU A 59 8.53 -9.43 5.37
CA GLU A 59 7.60 -8.31 5.35
C GLU A 59 8.13 -7.18 4.48
N ARG A 60 7.20 -6.47 3.82
CA ARG A 60 7.48 -5.26 3.06
C ARG A 60 6.38 -4.23 3.31
N LEU A 61 6.80 -2.98 3.40
CA LEU A 61 5.92 -1.82 3.46
C LEU A 61 6.33 -0.88 2.35
N ILE A 62 5.39 -0.53 1.47
CA ILE A 62 5.59 0.47 0.43
C ILE A 62 4.68 1.66 0.69
N HIS A 63 5.21 2.86 0.50
CA HIS A 63 4.45 4.10 0.56
C HIS A 63 4.32 4.65 -0.85
N ASN A 64 3.11 5.05 -1.24
CA ASN A 64 2.86 5.59 -2.57
C ASN A 64 1.73 6.62 -2.55
N SER A 65 1.62 7.32 -3.67
CA SER A 65 0.49 8.17 -4.02
C SER A 65 -0.13 7.62 -5.31
N ILE A 66 -1.44 7.79 -5.47
CA ILE A 66 -2.18 7.48 -6.68
C ILE A 66 -2.83 8.80 -7.12
N PHE A 67 -2.30 9.41 -8.18
CA PHE A 67 -2.87 10.65 -8.72
C PHE A 67 -4.06 10.38 -9.64
N GLU A 68 -3.94 9.34 -10.46
CA GLU A 68 -4.96 8.90 -11.43
C GLU A 68 -4.99 7.37 -11.45
N LEU A 69 -6.17 6.80 -11.69
CA LEU A 69 -6.33 5.37 -11.97
C LEU A 69 -6.28 5.19 -13.49
N GLY A 70 -5.68 4.08 -13.95
CA GLY A 70 -5.68 3.75 -15.38
C GLY A 70 -7.11 3.49 -15.89
N GLU A 71 -7.36 3.84 -17.17
CA GLU A 71 -8.59 3.49 -17.89
C GLU A 71 -8.69 1.99 -18.20
#